data_AF-A0A1J3CLW6-F1
#
_entry.id   AF-A0A1J3CLW6-F1
#
_cell.length_a   1.000
_cell.length_b   1.000
_cell.length_c   1.000
_cell.angle_alpha   90.00
_cell.angle_beta   90.00
_cell.angle_gamma   90.00
#
_symmetry.space_group_name_H-M   'P 1'
#
loop_
_entity.id
_entity.type
_entity.pdbx_description
1 polymer ?
#
loop_
_entity_poly.entity_id
_entity_poly.type
_entity_poly.pdbx_seq_one_letter_code
_entity_poly.pdbx_strand_id
1 'polypeptide(L)'
;DVRLNCVLWGQFAEQLEAFAQNLSEAVVIFVLRFGKIRLYQGVWSVGNCYNCSIMMNNSDLPEIIAFRERLPKDGVTLSYTHPNQLTIVNSVSVREDFMTKSPRRTISEVVSASENVQCVTMATIMSIDTEYGWYYIKCQTCQKKVLPSDMDSLKEEFPEKEFPVQLWKCQTCAEHIENVAPVFMLRVRVMDGTG
;
A
#
# COMPACT_ATOMS: atom_id res chain seq x y z
N ASP A 1 -24.28 -5.69 1.35
CA ASP A 1 -23.33 -5.04 2.29
C ASP A 1 -21.93 -5.47 1.89
N VAL A 2 -21.04 -4.53 1.56
CA VAL A 2 -19.64 -4.82 1.21
C VAL A 2 -18.78 -4.29 2.34
N ARG A 3 -18.13 -5.19 3.08
CA ARG A 3 -17.28 -4.84 4.22
C ARG A 3 -15.82 -4.87 3.80
N LEU A 4 -15.09 -3.82 4.17
CA LEU A 4 -13.68 -3.67 3.86
C LEU A 4 -12.90 -3.39 5.16
N ASN A 5 -11.79 -4.09 5.34
CA ASN A 5 -10.94 -3.88 6.51
C ASN A 5 -10.32 -2.48 6.48
N CYS A 6 -10.43 -1.74 7.58
CA CYS A 6 -9.80 -0.44 7.74
C CYS A 6 -8.74 -0.50 8.84
N VAL A 7 -7.51 -0.09 8.54
CA VAL A 7 -6.40 -0.04 9.51
C VAL A 7 -5.86 1.38 9.58
N LEU A 8 -6.11 2.03 10.72
CA LEU A 8 -5.62 3.37 11.01
C LEU A 8 -4.39 3.28 11.92
N TRP A 9 -3.46 4.20 11.74
CA TRP A 9 -2.19 4.21 12.46
C TRP A 9 -1.87 5.60 13.02
N GLY A 10 -1.14 5.59 14.15
CA GLY A 10 -0.67 6.78 14.85
C GLY A 10 -1.83 7.68 15.30
N GLN A 11 -1.62 9.00 15.18
CA GLN A 11 -2.58 10.01 15.63
C GLN A 11 -3.99 9.84 15.03
N PHE A 12 -4.13 9.27 13.84
CA PHE A 12 -5.45 9.01 13.23
C PHE A 12 -6.25 7.96 14.00
N ALA A 13 -5.58 6.93 14.53
CA ALA A 13 -6.22 5.91 15.35
C ALA A 13 -6.61 6.51 16.72
N GLU A 14 -5.70 7.25 17.34
CA GLU A 14 -5.91 7.92 18.64
C GLU A 14 -7.08 8.92 18.57
N GLN A 15 -7.14 9.74 17.51
CA GLN A 15 -8.22 10.71 17.31
C GLN A 15 -9.57 10.03 17.12
N LEU A 16 -9.64 8.96 16.34
CA LEU A 16 -10.89 8.23 16.13
C LEU A 16 -11.34 7.51 17.41
N GLU A 17 -10.41 6.96 18.18
CA GLU A 17 -10.71 6.33 19.46
C GLU A 17 -11.23 7.35 20.47
N ALA A 18 -10.53 8.47 20.66
CA ALA A 18 -10.98 9.54 21.55
C ALA A 18 -12.34 10.09 21.11
N PHE A 19 -12.59 10.19 19.80
CA PHE A 19 -13.89 10.59 19.28
C PHE A 19 -14.98 9.56 19.59
N ALA A 20 -14.70 8.27 19.39
CA ALA A 20 -15.63 7.17 19.68
C ALA A 20 -16.00 7.08 21.17
N GLN A 21 -15.03 7.30 22.07
CA GLN A 21 -15.25 7.28 23.52
C GLN A 21 -16.13 8.44 24.02
N ASN A 22 -16.14 9.58 23.30
CA ASN A 22 -16.89 10.78 23.66
C ASN A 22 -18.27 10.89 22.98
N LEU A 23 -18.62 9.94 22.11
CA LEU A 23 -19.92 9.90 21.45
C LEU A 23 -20.93 9.12 22.29
N SER A 24 -22.13 9.70 22.46
CA SER A 24 -23.30 9.00 23.01
C SER A 24 -23.99 8.10 21.97
N GLU A 25 -23.63 8.24 20.69
CA GLU A 25 -24.18 7.47 19.58
C GLU A 25 -23.43 6.15 19.39
N ALA A 26 -24.17 5.07 19.09
CA ALA A 26 -23.61 3.74 18.90
C ALA A 26 -22.80 3.56 17.60
N VAL A 27 -22.85 4.52 16.66
CA VAL A 27 -22.24 4.40 15.33
C VAL A 27 -21.34 5.60 15.05
N VAL A 28 -20.07 5.32 14.80
CA VAL A 28 -19.08 6.32 14.40
C VAL A 28 -18.98 6.34 12.88
N ILE A 29 -19.15 7.52 12.28
CA ILE A 29 -18.98 7.73 10.83
C ILE A 29 -17.83 8.71 10.62
N PHE A 30 -16.90 8.35 9.76
CA PHE A 30 -15.79 9.22 9.36
C PHE A 30 -15.50 9.07 7.87
N VAL A 31 -14.88 10.11 7.30
CA VAL A 31 -14.38 10.11 5.92
C VAL A 31 -12.87 10.05 5.95
N LEU A 32 -12.31 9.08 5.22
CA LEU A 32 -10.87 8.96 4.98
C LEU A 32 -10.55 9.37 3.54
N ARG A 33 -9.92 10.54 3.37
CA ARG A 33 -9.41 11.00 2.07
C ARG A 33 -7.95 10.58 1.90
N PHE A 34 -7.56 10.35 0.64
CA PHE A 34 -6.22 9.92 0.26
C PHE A 34 -5.76 8.68 1.03
N GLY A 35 -6.67 7.73 1.24
CA GLY A 35 -6.39 6.45 1.88
C GLY A 35 -5.49 5.58 1.00
N LYS A 36 -4.67 4.75 1.65
CA LYS A 36 -3.85 3.73 1.00
C LYS A 36 -4.61 2.41 0.96
N ILE A 37 -4.70 1.81 -0.23
CA ILE A 37 -5.19 0.44 -0.41
C ILE A 37 -4.02 -0.53 -0.21
N ARG A 38 -4.25 -1.66 0.46
CA ARG A 38 -3.28 -2.74 0.64
C ARG A 38 -3.94 -4.09 0.36
N LEU A 39 -3.19 -4.99 -0.28
CA LEU A 39 -3.52 -6.39 -0.42
C LEU A 39 -2.48 -7.20 0.36
N TYR A 40 -2.92 -7.93 1.38
CA TYR A 40 -2.05 -8.78 2.19
C TYR A 40 -2.68 -10.16 2.35
N GLN A 41 -1.94 -11.20 1.97
CA GLN A 41 -2.43 -12.60 2.00
C GLN A 41 -3.81 -12.79 1.35
N GLY A 42 -4.06 -12.08 0.23
CA GLY A 42 -5.34 -12.16 -0.50
C GLY A 42 -6.47 -11.32 0.09
N VAL A 43 -6.26 -10.64 1.21
CA VAL A 43 -7.27 -9.77 1.86
C VAL A 43 -6.99 -8.31 1.56
N TRP A 44 -7.98 -7.61 1.00
CA TRP A 44 -7.92 -6.17 0.78
C TRP A 44 -8.21 -5.39 2.06
N SER A 45 -7.45 -4.34 2.30
CA SER A 45 -7.68 -3.36 3.35
C SER A 45 -7.40 -1.95 2.88
N VAL A 46 -8.03 -0.98 3.55
CA VAL A 46 -7.76 0.44 3.41
C VAL A 46 -7.11 0.93 4.70
N GLY A 47 -6.23 1.92 4.61
CA GLY A 47 -5.67 2.56 5.78
C GLY A 47 -5.20 3.97 5.49
N ASN A 48 -4.80 4.70 6.53
CA ASN A 48 -4.23 6.02 6.35
C ASN A 48 -2.79 5.96 5.78
N CYS A 49 -2.42 7.04 5.10
CA CYS A 49 -1.07 7.41 4.75
C CYS A 49 -0.67 8.60 5.63
N TYR A 50 0.32 8.40 6.51
CA TYR A 50 0.67 9.32 7.61
C TYR A 50 0.74 10.81 7.23
N ASN A 51 1.26 11.17 6.05
CA ASN A 51 1.45 12.57 5.67
C ASN A 51 0.48 13.07 4.59
N CYS A 52 -0.45 12.23 4.13
CA CYS A 52 -1.29 12.55 2.97
C CYS A 52 -2.77 12.36 3.26
N SER A 53 -3.13 11.47 4.18
CA SER A 53 -4.53 11.21 4.47
C SER A 53 -5.15 12.31 5.32
N ILE A 54 -6.41 12.61 5.03
CA ILE A 54 -7.22 13.52 5.83
C ILE A 54 -8.37 12.70 6.39
N MET A 55 -8.58 12.79 7.69
CA MET A 55 -9.71 12.17 8.38
C MET A 55 -10.68 13.26 8.83
N MET A 56 -11.95 13.06 8.51
CA MET A 56 -13.02 13.99 8.86
C MET A 56 -14.11 13.22 9.62
N ASN A 57 -14.21 13.44 10.93
CA ASN A 57 -15.18 12.78 11.79
C ASN A 57 -16.50 13.55 11.78
N ASN A 58 -17.64 12.86 11.58
CA ASN A 58 -18.99 13.45 11.57
C ASN A 58 -19.10 14.82 10.88
N SER A 59 -18.51 14.97 9.69
CA SER A 59 -18.66 16.23 8.96
C SER A 59 -20.06 16.39 8.39
N ASP A 60 -20.54 17.62 8.30
CA ASP A 60 -21.85 17.97 7.71
C ASP A 60 -21.82 17.94 6.17
N LEU A 61 -21.14 16.93 5.61
CA LEU A 61 -21.12 16.71 4.17
C LEU A 61 -22.44 16.02 3.76
N PRO A 62 -23.07 16.45 2.65
CA PRO A 62 -24.32 15.85 2.16
C PRO A 62 -24.21 14.33 2.00
N GLU A 63 -23.05 13.82 1.59
CA GLU A 63 -22.79 12.40 1.40
C GLU A 63 -22.78 11.63 2.73
N ILE A 64 -22.29 12.24 3.81
CA ILE A 64 -22.28 11.65 5.15
C ILE A 64 -23.70 11.60 5.71
N ILE A 65 -24.46 12.69 5.55
CA ILE A 65 -25.87 12.76 5.98
C ILE A 65 -26.70 11.71 5.25
N ALA A 66 -26.59 11.65 3.92
CA ALA A 66 -27.28 10.65 3.10
C ALA A 66 -26.82 9.21 3.41
N PHE A 67 -25.54 9.00 3.78
CA PHE A 67 -25.08 7.70 4.24
C PHE A 67 -25.69 7.33 5.59
N ARG A 68 -25.73 8.27 6.55
CA ARG A 68 -26.30 8.09 7.88
C ARG A 68 -27.80 7.75 7.82
N GLU A 69 -28.56 8.41 6.95
CA GLU A 69 -29.99 8.12 6.76
C GLU A 69 -30.27 6.74 6.15
N ARG A 70 -29.29 6.19 5.40
CA ARG A 70 -29.37 4.83 4.83
C ARG A 70 -28.97 3.75 5.84
N LEU A 71 -28.35 4.11 6.97
CA LEU A 71 -28.03 3.13 8.00
C LEU A 71 -29.33 2.67 8.69
N PRO A 72 -29.41 1.39 9.09
CA PRO A 72 -30.53 0.87 9.86
C PRO A 72 -30.76 1.72 11.12
N LYS A 73 -31.99 2.19 11.33
CA LYS A 73 -32.39 2.99 12.50
C LYS A 73 -32.62 2.13 13.74
N ASP A 74 -32.90 0.86 13.52
CA ASP A 74 -32.97 -0.13 14.58
C ASP A 74 -31.53 -0.39 15.00
N GLY A 75 -31.19 -0.12 16.26
CA GLY A 75 -29.86 -0.32 16.87
C GLY A 75 -29.39 -1.79 16.89
N VAL A 76 -29.76 -2.57 15.89
CA VAL A 76 -29.19 -3.85 15.53
C VAL A 76 -27.71 -3.63 15.31
N THR A 77 -26.96 -4.02 16.33
CA THR A 77 -25.53 -4.30 16.30
C THR A 77 -25.14 -4.74 14.91
N LEU A 78 -24.36 -3.93 14.19
CA LEU A 78 -23.63 -4.38 13.02
C LEU A 78 -22.89 -5.63 13.47
N SER A 79 -23.45 -6.80 13.16
CA SER A 79 -23.11 -8.03 13.85
C SER A 79 -21.62 -8.28 13.65
N TYR A 80 -20.95 -8.20 14.79
CA TYR A 80 -19.52 -8.32 14.99
C TYR A 80 -19.15 -9.77 14.71
N THR A 81 -18.93 -10.11 13.45
CA THR A 81 -18.20 -11.32 13.09
C THR A 81 -16.73 -11.05 13.41
N HIS A 82 -16.33 -11.37 14.64
CA HIS A 82 -14.95 -11.48 15.13
C HIS A 82 -13.87 -10.92 14.18
N PRO A 83 -13.52 -9.62 14.26
CA PRO A 83 -12.15 -9.24 14.04
C PRO A 83 -11.37 -9.80 15.24
N ASN A 84 -10.38 -10.65 15.00
CA ASN A 84 -9.39 -11.03 15.99
C ASN A 84 -8.84 -9.77 16.66
N GLN A 85 -9.44 -9.38 17.79
CA GLN A 85 -9.05 -8.33 18.72
C GLN A 85 -8.75 -6.96 18.05
N LEU A 86 -9.14 -5.87 18.70
CA LEU A 86 -8.35 -4.64 18.58
C LEU A 86 -6.98 -4.96 19.19
N THR A 87 -6.17 -5.69 18.44
CA THR A 87 -4.82 -6.05 18.86
C THR A 87 -4.05 -4.77 18.62
N ILE A 88 -3.75 -4.06 19.71
CA ILE A 88 -2.64 -3.12 19.73
C ILE A 88 -1.41 -3.96 19.44
N VAL A 89 -1.09 -4.12 18.16
CA VAL A 89 0.19 -4.65 17.77
C VAL A 89 1.15 -3.50 18.04
N ASN A 90 1.88 -3.59 19.15
CA ASN A 90 3.11 -2.84 19.36
C ASN A 90 4.16 -3.35 18.35
N SER A 91 3.86 -3.23 17.05
CA SER A 91 4.89 -3.20 16.04
C SER A 91 5.45 -1.80 16.10
N VAL A 92 6.49 -1.63 16.92
CA VAL A 92 7.41 -0.51 16.81
C VAL A 92 7.71 -0.37 15.34
N SER A 93 7.20 0.71 14.77
CA SER A 93 7.13 0.90 13.35
C SER A 93 8.57 1.08 12.87
N VAL A 94 9.05 0.17 12.02
CA VAL A 94 10.30 0.32 11.24
C VAL A 94 10.40 1.72 10.59
N ARG A 95 9.24 2.37 10.41
CA ARG A 95 9.07 3.70 9.83
C ARG A 95 9.17 4.87 10.83
N GLU A 96 8.86 4.65 12.11
CA GLU A 96 9.04 5.65 13.16
C GLU A 96 10.53 5.84 13.40
N ASP A 97 11.28 4.73 13.49
CA ASP A 97 12.75 4.75 13.47
C ASP A 97 13.29 5.40 12.19
N PHE A 98 12.71 5.11 11.02
CA PHE A 98 13.13 5.72 9.77
C PHE A 98 12.95 7.24 9.74
N MET A 99 11.81 7.77 10.20
CA MET A 99 11.50 9.22 10.11
C MET A 99 11.97 10.05 11.31
N THR A 100 12.17 9.42 12.47
CA THR A 100 12.61 10.11 13.71
C THR A 100 14.07 9.87 14.06
N LYS A 101 14.64 8.70 13.74
CA LYS A 101 16.04 8.36 14.07
C LYS A 101 17.00 8.49 12.88
N SER A 102 16.54 8.42 11.63
CA SER A 102 17.44 8.60 10.49
C SER A 102 17.75 10.08 10.28
N PRO A 103 19.02 10.43 9.99
CA PRO A 103 19.41 11.81 9.75
C PRO A 103 18.65 12.37 8.54
N ARG A 104 18.13 13.59 8.69
CA ARG A 104 17.58 14.34 7.56
C ARG A 104 18.74 14.88 6.72
N ARG A 105 18.65 14.72 5.41
CA ARG A 105 19.62 15.24 4.46
C ARG A 105 18.96 15.88 3.26
N THR A 106 19.56 16.94 2.75
CA THR A 106 19.18 17.55 1.47
C THR A 106 19.67 16.69 0.30
N ILE A 107 19.14 16.89 -0.90
CA ILE A 107 19.60 16.20 -2.11
C ILE A 107 21.08 16.45 -2.34
N SER A 108 21.55 17.70 -2.16
CA SER A 108 22.98 18.04 -2.28
C SER A 108 23.87 17.23 -1.31
N GLU A 109 23.44 17.06 -0.05
CA GLU A 109 24.17 16.25 0.95
C GLU A 109 24.14 14.75 0.64
N VAL A 110 23.04 14.25 0.05
CA VAL A 110 22.95 12.85 -0.40
C VAL A 110 23.87 12.60 -1.58
N VAL A 111 23.90 13.51 -2.55
CA VAL A 111 24.77 13.42 -3.74
C VAL A 111 26.26 13.54 -3.36
N SER A 112 26.57 14.32 -2.33
CA SER A 112 27.94 14.54 -1.85
C SER A 112 28.44 13.45 -0.87
N ALA A 113 27.61 12.47 -0.51
CA ALA A 113 27.97 11.44 0.45
C ALA A 113 29.02 10.47 -0.13
N SER A 114 30.12 10.26 0.61
CA SER A 114 31.21 9.34 0.24
C SER A 114 30.96 7.88 0.67
N GLU A 115 29.97 7.66 1.52
CA GLU A 115 29.62 6.36 2.10
C GLU A 115 28.14 6.06 1.90
N ASN A 116 27.77 4.77 1.91
CA ASN A 116 26.38 4.36 1.83
C ASN A 116 25.65 4.72 3.14
N VAL A 117 24.80 5.75 3.10
CA VAL A 117 24.06 6.23 4.26
C VAL A 117 22.55 6.06 4.05
N GLN A 118 21.85 5.57 5.06
CA GLN A 118 20.39 5.59 5.13
C GLN A 118 19.94 6.94 5.71
N CYS A 119 19.12 7.69 4.97
CA CYS A 119 18.66 9.04 5.36
C CYS A 119 17.23 9.33 4.90
N VAL A 120 16.69 10.44 5.37
CA VAL A 120 15.38 10.97 4.97
C VAL A 120 15.56 12.31 4.26
N THR A 121 14.93 12.44 3.10
CA THR A 121 14.96 13.67 2.28
C THR A 121 13.54 14.10 1.96
N MET A 122 13.29 15.41 2.05
CA MET A 122 12.04 16.03 1.60
C MET A 122 12.27 16.63 0.22
N ALA A 123 11.56 16.12 -0.79
CA ALA A 123 11.73 16.55 -2.17
C ALA A 123 10.39 16.54 -2.92
N THR A 124 10.32 17.34 -3.97
CA THR A 124 9.19 17.42 -4.89
C THR A 124 9.46 16.53 -6.10
N ILE A 125 8.49 15.72 -6.50
CA ILE A 125 8.58 14.94 -7.75
C ILE A 125 8.39 15.89 -8.92
N MET A 126 9.42 16.00 -9.76
CA MET A 126 9.43 16.86 -10.95
C MET A 126 8.92 16.14 -12.19
N SER A 127 9.29 14.87 -12.35
CA SER A 127 8.80 14.04 -13.46
C SER A 127 8.93 12.55 -13.12
N ILE A 128 8.13 11.75 -13.82
CA ILE A 128 8.19 10.28 -13.79
C ILE A 128 8.67 9.84 -15.18
N ASP A 129 9.80 9.14 -15.23
CA ASP A 129 10.31 8.54 -16.46
C ASP A 129 9.61 7.20 -16.69
N THR A 130 8.94 7.10 -17.84
CA THR A 130 8.20 5.91 -18.27
C THR A 130 8.83 5.21 -19.46
N GLU A 131 9.97 5.68 -19.99
CA GLU A 131 10.58 5.13 -21.22
C GLU A 131 10.95 3.65 -21.06
N TYR A 132 11.38 3.25 -19.87
CA TYR A 132 11.84 1.88 -19.58
C TYR A 132 10.77 1.00 -18.91
N GLY A 133 9.51 1.45 -18.94
CA GLY A 133 8.42 0.84 -18.20
C GLY A 133 8.46 1.20 -16.71
N TRP A 134 7.30 1.09 -16.07
CA TRP A 134 7.05 1.49 -14.68
C TRP A 134 6.94 0.28 -13.75
N TYR A 135 7.09 -0.94 -14.29
CA TYR A 135 7.08 -2.19 -13.55
C TYR A 135 7.97 -3.25 -14.21
N TYR A 136 8.30 -4.28 -13.45
CA TYR A 136 8.87 -5.53 -13.95
C TYR A 136 8.10 -6.70 -13.34
N ILE A 137 8.21 -7.88 -13.96
CA ILE A 137 7.64 -9.10 -13.42
C ILE A 137 8.68 -9.81 -12.55
N LYS A 138 8.27 -10.26 -11.36
CA LYS A 138 9.10 -11.07 -10.46
C LYS A 138 8.52 -12.47 -10.27
N CYS A 139 9.40 -13.43 -10.00
CA CYS A 139 9.02 -14.75 -9.48
C CYS A 139 8.52 -14.60 -8.04
N GLN A 140 7.37 -15.21 -7.71
CA GLN A 140 6.87 -15.20 -6.34
C GLN A 140 7.64 -16.12 -5.39
N THR A 141 8.33 -17.13 -5.91
CA THR A 141 9.14 -18.06 -5.10
C THR A 141 10.47 -17.46 -4.67
N CYS A 142 11.30 -16.98 -5.61
CA CYS A 142 12.64 -16.46 -5.29
C CYS A 142 12.72 -14.92 -5.24
N GLN A 143 11.61 -14.21 -5.53
CA GLN A 143 11.51 -12.75 -5.51
C GLN A 143 12.47 -12.02 -6.47
N LYS A 144 13.07 -12.72 -7.44
CA LYS A 144 13.93 -12.14 -8.48
C LYS A 144 13.15 -11.78 -9.74
N LYS A 145 13.66 -10.81 -10.50
CA LYS A 145 13.14 -10.42 -11.81
C LYS A 145 13.17 -11.62 -12.76
N VAL A 146 12.11 -11.77 -13.55
CA VAL A 146 11.99 -12.81 -14.57
C VAL A 146 11.87 -12.19 -15.96
N LEU A 147 12.18 -12.99 -16.98
CA LEU A 147 12.05 -12.60 -18.38
C LEU A 147 10.89 -13.37 -19.03
N PRO A 148 10.18 -12.78 -20.00
CA PRO A 148 9.17 -13.54 -20.73
C PRO A 148 9.84 -14.71 -21.44
N SER A 149 9.20 -15.88 -21.40
CA SER A 149 9.64 -17.03 -22.17
C SER A 149 9.23 -16.86 -23.63
N ASP A 150 10.02 -17.40 -24.54
CA ASP A 150 9.62 -17.52 -25.94
C ASP A 150 8.58 -18.63 -26.07
N MET A 151 7.32 -18.23 -26.28
CA MET A 151 6.19 -19.15 -26.33
C MET A 151 6.13 -19.94 -27.64
N ASP A 152 6.71 -19.42 -28.73
CA ASP A 152 6.74 -20.12 -30.01
C ASP A 152 7.76 -21.25 -29.97
N SER A 153 8.97 -20.95 -29.47
CA SER A 153 9.99 -21.97 -29.19
C SER A 153 9.48 -23.07 -28.25
N LEU A 154 8.72 -22.72 -27.20
CA LEU A 154 8.15 -23.70 -26.26
C LEU A 154 7.09 -24.60 -26.89
N LYS A 155 6.28 -24.08 -27.81
CA LYS A 155 5.28 -24.88 -28.54
C LYS A 155 5.93 -25.84 -29.53
N GLU A 156 7.04 -25.44 -30.15
CA GLU A 156 7.83 -26.33 -31.02
C GLU A 156 8.50 -27.46 -30.23
N GLU A 157 9.04 -27.16 -29.04
CA GLU A 157 9.69 -28.15 -28.18
C GLU A 157 8.67 -29.10 -27.52
N PHE A 158 7.47 -28.61 -27.18
CA PHE A 158 6.41 -29.37 -26.53
C PHE A 158 5.07 -29.27 -27.30
N PRO A 159 4.96 -29.88 -28.50
CA PRO A 159 3.80 -29.72 -29.38
C PRO A 159 2.50 -30.31 -28.81
N GLU A 160 2.60 -31.27 -27.90
CA GLU A 160 1.46 -31.88 -27.22
C GLU A 160 0.96 -31.05 -26.00
N LYS A 161 1.73 -30.04 -25.58
CA LYS A 161 1.43 -29.23 -24.39
C LYS A 161 0.80 -27.91 -24.78
N GLU A 162 -0.41 -27.68 -24.30
CA GLU A 162 -1.04 -26.38 -24.43
C GLU A 162 -0.51 -25.41 -23.36
N PHE A 163 -0.21 -24.18 -23.79
CA PHE A 163 0.23 -23.09 -22.92
C PHE A 163 -0.83 -21.99 -22.93
N PRO A 164 -1.86 -22.06 -22.07
CA PRO A 164 -2.96 -21.09 -22.06
C PRO A 164 -2.54 -19.70 -21.55
N VAL A 165 -1.38 -19.61 -20.90
CA VAL A 165 -0.84 -18.38 -20.30
C VAL A 165 0.62 -18.19 -20.67
N GLN A 166 1.08 -16.94 -20.60
CA GLN A 166 2.50 -16.59 -20.79
C GLN A 166 3.34 -17.18 -19.66
N LEU A 167 4.35 -17.96 -20.02
CA LEU A 167 5.35 -18.46 -19.08
C LEU A 167 6.51 -17.48 -18.91
N TRP A 168 7.15 -17.48 -17.75
CA TRP A 168 8.28 -16.62 -17.45
C TRP A 168 9.51 -17.45 -17.10
N LYS A 169 10.65 -17.08 -17.67
CA LYS A 169 11.93 -17.73 -17.38
C LYS A 169 12.56 -17.10 -16.14
N CYS A 170 12.74 -17.90 -15.10
CA CYS A 170 13.44 -17.50 -13.90
C CYS A 170 14.90 -17.97 -13.94
N GLN A 171 15.86 -17.04 -13.90
CA GLN A 171 17.29 -17.38 -13.91
C GLN A 171 17.74 -18.11 -12.63
N THR A 172 17.07 -17.87 -11.50
CA THR A 172 17.42 -18.48 -10.21
C THR A 172 16.80 -19.85 -10.02
N CYS A 173 15.51 -20.00 -10.35
CA CYS A 173 14.81 -21.27 -10.21
C CYS A 173 15.03 -22.20 -11.42
N ALA A 174 15.67 -21.71 -12.49
CA ALA A 174 15.98 -22.43 -13.72
C ALA A 174 14.77 -23.12 -14.40
N GLU A 175 13.57 -22.58 -14.20
CA GLU A 175 12.31 -23.13 -14.69
C GLU A 175 11.46 -22.07 -15.38
N HIS A 176 10.58 -22.54 -16.27
CA HIS A 176 9.46 -21.77 -16.80
C HIS A 176 8.34 -21.77 -15.76
N ILE A 177 7.94 -20.58 -15.30
CA ILE A 177 7.00 -20.42 -14.20
C ILE A 177 5.82 -19.54 -14.59
N GLU A 178 4.68 -19.83 -13.97
CA GLU A 178 3.45 -19.02 -14.06
C GLU A 178 3.26 -18.14 -12.82
N ASN A 179 3.79 -18.57 -11.67
CA ASN A 179 3.62 -17.89 -10.39
C ASN A 179 4.51 -16.64 -10.30
N VAL A 180 4.03 -15.56 -10.92
CA VAL A 180 4.71 -14.28 -11.03
C VAL A 180 3.81 -13.13 -10.62
N ALA A 181 4.39 -11.97 -10.34
CA ALA A 181 3.62 -10.74 -10.15
C ALA A 181 4.36 -9.50 -10.65
N PRO A 182 3.61 -8.46 -11.08
CA PRO A 182 4.19 -7.16 -11.38
C PRO A 182 4.66 -6.45 -10.10
N VAL A 183 5.78 -5.75 -10.20
CA VAL A 183 6.35 -4.89 -9.15
C VAL A 183 6.74 -3.57 -9.76
N PHE A 184 6.35 -2.47 -9.12
CA PHE A 184 6.72 -1.14 -9.57
C PHE A 184 8.24 -0.93 -9.54
N MET A 185 8.75 -0.36 -10.63
CA MET A 185 10.10 0.15 -10.76
C MET A 185 9.96 1.53 -11.39
N LEU A 186 9.73 2.52 -10.53
CA LEU A 186 9.55 3.90 -10.93
C LEU A 186 10.89 4.60 -10.95
N ARG A 187 11.16 5.28 -12.05
CA ARG A 187 12.25 6.24 -12.16
C ARG A 187 11.63 7.62 -12.03
N VAL A 188 12.00 8.34 -10.98
CA VAL A 188 11.46 9.66 -10.70
C VAL A 188 12.59 10.66 -10.65
N ARG A 189 12.37 11.82 -11.25
CA ARG A 189 13.21 13.00 -11.01
C ARG A 189 12.61 13.76 -9.85
N VAL A 190 13.43 14.02 -8.84
CA VAL A 190 13.04 14.78 -7.65
C VAL A 190 13.93 16.03 -7.53
N MET A 191 13.44 17.04 -6.83
CA MET A 191 14.14 18.30 -6.59
C MET A 191 13.81 18.82 -5.18
N ASP A 192 14.79 19.39 -4.50
CA ASP A 192 14.62 20.15 -3.27
C ASP A 192 15.23 21.55 -3.41
N GLY A 193 15.29 22.32 -2.32
CA GLY A 193 15.85 23.68 -2.35
C GLY A 193 17.36 23.76 -2.64
N THR A 194 18.05 22.62 -2.73
CA THR A 194 19.49 22.51 -2.95
C THR A 194 19.87 21.94 -4.31
N GLY A 195 18.89 21.48 -5.11
CA GLY A 195 19.10 20.91 -6.44
C GLY A 195 18.21 19.71 -6.71
#